data_AF-A0A1Y1WUD7-F1
#
_entry.id   AF-A0A1Y1WUD7-F1
#
_cell.length_a   1.000
_cell.length_b   1.000
_cell.length_c   1.000
_cell.angle_alpha   90.00
_cell.angle_beta   90.00
_cell.angle_gamma   90.00
#
_symmetry.space_group_name_H-M   'P 1'
#
loop_
_entity.id
_entity.type
_entity.pdbx_description
1 polymer ?
#
loop_
_entity_poly.entity_id
_entity_poly.type
_entity_poly.pdbx_seq_one_letter_code
_entity_poly.pdbx_strand_id
1 'polypeptide(L)'
;MNFKCNKTQIKFSIQKRKSDVRLHTEGRRYELNMTLYQLAILLLFNNGDSFTINEIVNSTQLPLVEVSRFLKAFIDLKLLEASNTDSLDTVVTFNKNFSNKRTKIKIGMTIDNSQENEITRQAVDNDRKLFLQAVIVRIMKSKKELQHTILIKEVIEQSKNRFVPYIPAIKQAIEQLIDKQYIERVNNDYYAYIA
;
A
#
# COMPACT_ATOMS: atom_id res chain seq x y z
N MET A 1 -29.09 -0.46 -20.10
CA MET A 1 -29.15 1.01 -19.96
C MET A 1 -27.74 1.51 -19.65
N ASN A 2 -27.07 2.13 -20.63
CA ASN A 2 -25.65 2.47 -20.57
C ASN A 2 -25.47 3.88 -20.01
N PHE A 3 -24.88 4.01 -18.80
CA PHE A 3 -24.37 5.29 -18.32
C PHE A 3 -22.92 5.46 -18.80
N LYS A 4 -22.71 6.25 -19.86
CA LYS A 4 -21.39 6.76 -20.25
C LYS A 4 -21.16 8.10 -19.56
N CYS A 5 -20.16 8.19 -18.68
CA CYS A 5 -19.61 9.46 -18.19
C CYS A 5 -18.16 9.57 -18.69
N ASN A 6 -17.94 10.42 -19.72
CA ASN A 6 -16.75 10.41 -20.57
C ASN A 6 -15.44 10.95 -19.96
N LYS A 7 -15.35 11.23 -18.66
CA LYS A 7 -14.09 11.65 -18.00
C LYS A 7 -13.89 11.13 -16.57
N THR A 8 -14.78 10.30 -16.06
CA THR A 8 -14.67 9.77 -14.68
C THR A 8 -14.57 8.25 -14.73
N GLN A 9 -13.37 7.72 -14.48
CA GLN A 9 -13.20 6.29 -14.30
C GLN A 9 -13.50 5.93 -12.84
N ILE A 10 -14.51 5.09 -12.62
CA ILE A 10 -14.71 4.46 -11.31
C ILE A 10 -13.68 3.35 -11.18
N LYS A 11 -12.63 3.60 -10.40
CA LYS A 11 -11.67 2.56 -10.01
C LYS A 11 -12.13 1.91 -8.71
N PHE A 12 -12.56 0.66 -8.77
CA PHE A 12 -12.89 -0.11 -7.57
C PHE A 12 -11.61 -0.70 -6.97
N SER A 13 -11.30 -0.32 -5.72
CA SER A 13 -10.19 -0.92 -4.96
C SER A 13 -10.74 -1.98 -4.01
N ILE A 14 -10.80 -3.22 -4.49
CA ILE A 14 -11.39 -4.36 -3.77
C ILE A 14 -10.60 -4.72 -2.50
N GLN A 15 -9.27 -4.50 -2.52
CA GLN A 15 -8.36 -4.74 -1.38
C GLN A 15 -8.76 -3.99 -0.09
N LYS A 16 -9.48 -2.87 -0.19
CA LYS A 16 -9.85 -2.02 0.96
C LYS A 16 -11.25 -2.31 1.52
N ARG A 17 -12.01 -3.25 0.93
CA ARG A 17 -13.40 -3.52 1.30
C ARG A 17 -13.48 -4.63 2.35
N LYS A 18 -14.18 -4.34 3.45
CA LYS A 18 -14.59 -5.31 4.47
C LYS A 18 -15.99 -5.81 4.17
N SER A 19 -16.24 -7.06 4.51
CA SER A 19 -17.51 -7.77 4.42
C SER A 19 -17.84 -8.36 5.78
N ASP A 20 -19.11 -8.27 6.15
CA ASP A 20 -19.67 -8.93 7.33
C ASP A 20 -20.56 -10.09 6.89
N VAL A 21 -20.20 -11.29 7.33
CA VAL A 21 -20.81 -12.55 6.88
C VAL A 21 -21.33 -13.29 8.11
N ARG A 22 -22.53 -13.86 8.02
CA ARG A 22 -23.08 -14.69 9.10
C ARG A 22 -22.90 -16.15 8.74
N LEU A 23 -22.11 -16.85 9.55
CA LEU A 23 -21.97 -18.29 9.48
C LEU A 23 -22.95 -18.93 10.47
N HIS A 24 -23.75 -19.85 9.95
CA HIS A 24 -24.68 -20.66 10.73
C HIS A 24 -24.11 -22.06 10.87
N THR A 25 -23.72 -22.43 12.08
CA THR A 25 -23.25 -23.79 12.43
C THR A 25 -24.24 -24.40 13.42
N GLU A 26 -24.31 -25.73 13.50
CA GLU A 26 -25.27 -26.46 14.33
C GLU A 26 -25.31 -25.90 15.77
N GLY A 27 -26.35 -25.10 16.07
CA GLY A 27 -26.60 -24.50 17.38
C GLY A 27 -25.94 -23.14 17.67
N ARG A 28 -25.06 -22.59 16.81
CA ARG A 28 -24.41 -21.28 17.05
C ARG A 28 -24.29 -20.41 15.79
N ARG A 29 -24.40 -19.09 15.99
CA ARG A 29 -24.28 -18.07 14.94
C ARG A 29 -22.99 -17.29 15.14
N TYR A 30 -22.19 -17.19 14.08
CA TYR A 30 -20.95 -16.44 14.05
C TYR A 30 -21.04 -15.27 13.06
N GLU A 31 -20.55 -14.10 13.44
CA GLU A 31 -20.35 -12.95 12.56
C GLU A 31 -18.87 -12.87 12.19
N LEU A 32 -18.56 -13.13 10.93
CA LEU A 32 -17.22 -13.06 10.37
C LEU A 32 -17.02 -11.70 9.68
N ASN A 33 -16.08 -10.90 10.19
CA ASN A 33 -15.60 -9.70 9.50
C ASN A 33 -14.34 -10.05 8.72
N MET A 34 -14.42 -9.97 7.39
CA MET A 34 -13.39 -10.45 6.47
C MET A 34 -13.29 -9.56 5.23
N THR A 35 -12.26 -9.76 4.40
CA THR A 35 -12.14 -9.06 3.11
C THR A 35 -12.98 -9.71 2.02
N LEU A 36 -13.20 -9.00 0.91
CA LEU A 36 -13.98 -9.54 -0.21
C LEU A 36 -13.36 -10.80 -0.82
N TYR A 37 -12.02 -10.87 -0.91
CA TYR A 37 -11.33 -12.04 -1.45
C TYR A 37 -11.45 -13.26 -0.55
N GLN A 38 -11.32 -13.06 0.76
CA GLN A 38 -11.60 -14.11 1.73
C GLN A 38 -13.05 -14.61 1.60
N LEU A 39 -14.02 -13.71 1.39
CA LEU A 39 -15.42 -14.09 1.17
C LEU A 39 -15.58 -14.90 -0.12
N ALA A 40 -14.94 -14.48 -1.22
CA ALA A 40 -15.00 -15.21 -2.48
C ALA A 40 -14.53 -16.67 -2.34
N ILE A 41 -13.49 -16.91 -1.54
CA ILE A 41 -13.02 -18.26 -1.22
C ILE A 41 -14.07 -19.04 -0.41
N LEU A 42 -14.63 -18.45 0.66
CA LEU A 42 -15.64 -19.14 1.48
C LEU A 42 -16.93 -19.44 0.70
N LEU A 43 -17.30 -18.60 -0.27
CA LEU A 43 -18.49 -18.82 -1.09
C LEU A 43 -18.40 -20.11 -1.92
N LEU A 44 -17.20 -20.56 -2.29
CA LEU A 44 -17.02 -21.82 -3.02
C LEU A 44 -17.53 -23.01 -2.21
N PHE A 45 -17.34 -22.97 -0.88
CA PHE A 45 -17.75 -24.03 0.05
C PHE A 45 -19.27 -24.12 0.26
N ASN A 46 -20.06 -23.23 -0.35
CA ASN A 46 -21.51 -23.41 -0.43
C ASN A 46 -21.92 -24.49 -1.46
N ASN A 47 -21.06 -24.77 -2.45
CA ASN A 47 -21.34 -25.70 -3.54
C ASN A 47 -20.71 -27.08 -3.32
N GLY A 48 -19.83 -27.23 -2.33
CA GLY A 48 -19.13 -28.46 -2.00
C GLY A 48 -18.32 -28.32 -0.71
N ASP A 49 -18.03 -29.43 -0.04
CA ASP A 49 -17.33 -29.41 1.25
C ASP A 49 -15.81 -29.35 1.12
N SER A 50 -15.26 -29.74 -0.04
CA SER A 50 -13.83 -29.86 -0.28
C SER A 50 -13.46 -29.39 -1.68
N PHE A 51 -12.37 -28.62 -1.79
CA PHE A 51 -11.82 -28.12 -3.06
C PHE A 51 -10.29 -28.17 -3.04
N THR A 52 -9.67 -28.38 -4.18
CA THR A 52 -8.21 -28.24 -4.34
C THR A 52 -7.81 -26.77 -4.39
N ILE A 53 -6.57 -26.46 -3.98
CA ILE A 53 -6.05 -25.08 -4.08
C ILE A 53 -6.05 -24.61 -5.54
N ASN A 54 -5.76 -25.49 -6.50
CA ASN A 54 -5.85 -25.19 -7.92
C ASN A 54 -7.27 -24.78 -8.35
N GLU A 55 -8.31 -25.51 -7.91
CA GLU A 55 -9.71 -25.14 -8.19
C GLU A 55 -10.09 -23.80 -7.57
N ILE A 56 -9.61 -23.52 -6.35
CA ILE A 56 -9.84 -22.24 -5.67
C ILE A 56 -9.17 -21.09 -6.43
N VAL A 57 -7.92 -21.26 -6.87
CA VAL A 57 -7.18 -20.27 -7.68
C VAL A 57 -7.90 -20.01 -9.01
N ASN A 58 -8.32 -21.07 -9.71
CA ASN A 58 -9.02 -20.94 -10.99
C ASN A 58 -10.41 -20.32 -10.84
N SER A 59 -11.12 -20.60 -9.74
CA SER A 59 -12.46 -20.06 -9.50
C SER A 59 -12.40 -18.59 -9.04
N THR A 60 -11.43 -18.23 -8.21
CA THR A 60 -11.31 -16.86 -7.66
C THR A 60 -10.48 -15.92 -8.53
N GLN A 61 -9.69 -16.47 -9.46
CA GLN A 61 -8.75 -15.72 -10.32
C GLN A 61 -7.73 -14.89 -9.50
N LEU A 62 -7.39 -15.38 -8.30
CA LEU A 62 -6.43 -14.76 -7.41
C LEU A 62 -5.04 -15.41 -7.53
N PRO A 63 -3.95 -14.64 -7.34
CA PRO A 63 -2.61 -15.22 -7.29
C PRO A 63 -2.49 -16.25 -6.17
N LEU A 64 -1.77 -17.35 -6.43
CA LEU A 64 -1.55 -18.42 -5.44
C LEU A 64 -1.04 -17.87 -4.10
N VAL A 65 -0.10 -16.92 -4.13
CA VAL A 65 0.47 -16.29 -2.93
C VAL A 65 -0.60 -15.64 -2.06
N GLU A 66 -1.60 -15.00 -2.66
CA GLU A 66 -2.72 -14.40 -1.92
C GLU A 66 -3.67 -15.47 -1.39
N VAL A 67 -4.01 -16.47 -2.21
CA VAL A 67 -4.90 -17.59 -1.82
C VAL A 67 -4.29 -18.37 -0.65
N SER A 68 -3.03 -18.77 -0.71
CA SER A 68 -2.34 -19.46 0.38
C SER A 68 -2.34 -18.64 1.68
N ARG A 69 -2.13 -17.32 1.59
CA ARG A 69 -2.21 -16.41 2.75
C ARG A 69 -3.62 -16.39 3.36
N PHE A 70 -4.67 -16.34 2.53
CA PHE A 70 -6.06 -16.37 3.01
C PHE A 70 -6.42 -17.72 3.63
N LEU A 71 -6.04 -18.82 2.99
CA LEU A 71 -6.25 -20.18 3.48
C LEU A 71 -5.59 -20.39 4.84
N LYS A 72 -4.35 -19.92 5.03
CA LYS A 72 -3.65 -19.98 6.31
C LYS A 72 -4.43 -19.29 7.44
N ALA A 73 -4.98 -18.10 7.17
CA ALA A 73 -5.80 -17.38 8.15
C ALA A 73 -7.08 -18.15 8.53
N PHE A 74 -7.68 -18.89 7.60
CA PHE A 74 -8.83 -19.74 7.90
C PHE A 74 -8.47 -21.02 8.67
N ILE A 75 -7.31 -21.62 8.37
CA ILE A 75 -6.78 -22.79 9.07
C ILE A 75 -6.41 -22.45 10.51
N ASP A 76 -5.77 -21.29 10.74
CA ASP A 76 -5.44 -20.81 12.09
C ASP A 76 -6.71 -20.59 12.94
N LEU A 77 -7.81 -20.19 12.30
CA LEU A 77 -9.12 -20.08 12.94
C LEU A 77 -9.84 -21.43 13.10
N LYS A 78 -9.33 -22.50 12.51
CA LYS A 78 -9.96 -23.84 12.41
C LYS A 78 -11.27 -23.86 11.61
N LEU A 79 -11.47 -22.89 10.72
CA LEU A 79 -12.64 -22.83 9.84
C LEU A 79 -12.48 -23.75 8.63
N LEU A 80 -11.25 -23.87 8.12
CA LEU A 80 -10.86 -24.80 7.06
C LEU A 80 -9.77 -25.75 7.56
N GLU A 81 -9.70 -26.93 6.96
CA GLU A 81 -8.72 -27.97 7.26
C GLU A 81 -7.96 -28.32 5.99
N ALA A 82 -6.63 -28.28 6.06
CA ALA A 82 -5.73 -28.68 4.97
C ALA A 82 -4.39 -29.16 5.54
N SER A 83 -3.69 -30.02 4.82
CA SER A 83 -2.36 -30.52 5.20
C SER A 83 -1.25 -29.47 5.05
N ASN A 84 -1.36 -28.63 4.02
CA ASN A 84 -0.44 -27.56 3.67
C ASN A 84 -1.16 -26.53 2.79
N THR A 85 -0.60 -25.31 2.69
CA THR A 85 -1.20 -24.22 1.89
C THR A 85 -0.40 -23.89 0.63
N ASP A 86 0.74 -24.56 0.43
CA ASP A 86 1.75 -24.12 -0.54
C ASP A 86 1.74 -24.95 -1.82
N SER A 87 1.08 -26.11 -1.81
CA SER A 87 0.96 -26.99 -2.98
C SER A 87 -0.41 -26.85 -3.64
N LEU A 88 -0.45 -26.78 -4.97
CA LEU A 88 -1.68 -26.60 -5.75
C LEU A 88 -2.64 -27.78 -5.66
N ASP A 89 -2.11 -28.99 -5.49
CA ASP A 89 -2.88 -30.23 -5.45
C ASP A 89 -3.50 -30.51 -4.08
N THR A 90 -3.22 -29.66 -3.09
CA THR A 90 -3.73 -29.88 -1.73
C THR A 90 -5.24 -29.65 -1.67
N VAL A 91 -5.95 -30.59 -1.04
CA VAL A 91 -7.37 -30.48 -0.77
C VAL A 91 -7.60 -29.70 0.51
N VAL A 92 -8.44 -28.67 0.42
CA VAL A 92 -8.93 -27.87 1.53
C VAL A 92 -10.37 -28.27 1.81
N THR A 93 -10.70 -28.58 3.05
CA THR A 93 -12.05 -29.02 3.47
C THR A 93 -12.64 -28.06 4.49
N PHE A 94 -13.95 -27.82 4.40
CA PHE A 94 -14.67 -27.00 5.36
C PHE A 94 -14.94 -27.74 6.68
N ASN A 95 -14.61 -27.11 7.82
CA ASN A 95 -14.85 -27.70 9.13
C ASN A 95 -16.31 -27.51 9.57
N LYS A 96 -17.13 -28.55 9.42
CA LYS A 96 -18.55 -28.54 9.84
C LYS A 96 -18.74 -28.41 11.36
N ASN A 97 -17.74 -28.82 12.14
CA ASN A 97 -17.76 -28.76 13.60
C ASN A 97 -17.08 -27.49 14.15
N PHE A 98 -17.01 -26.44 13.32
CA PHE A 98 -16.39 -25.18 13.70
C PHE A 98 -17.00 -24.61 14.99
N SER A 99 -16.14 -24.34 15.97
CA SER A 99 -16.53 -23.75 17.24
C SER A 99 -15.47 -22.75 17.71
N ASN A 100 -15.92 -21.54 17.99
CA ASN A 100 -15.10 -20.47 18.56
C ASN A 100 -15.75 -19.90 19.82
N LYS A 101 -14.92 -19.45 20.77
CA LYS A 101 -15.36 -18.75 21.98
C LYS A 101 -15.97 -17.38 21.67
N ARG A 102 -15.53 -16.71 20.60
CA ARG A 102 -16.05 -15.42 20.16
C ARG A 102 -17.11 -15.60 19.08
N THR A 103 -18.25 -14.94 19.24
CA THR A 103 -19.33 -14.91 18.23
C THR A 103 -19.05 -13.92 17.11
N LYS A 104 -18.31 -12.83 17.39
CA LYS A 104 -17.79 -11.89 16.37
C LYS A 104 -16.30 -12.15 16.15
N ILE A 105 -15.95 -12.59 14.95
CA ILE A 105 -14.59 -12.99 14.59
C ILE A 105 -14.12 -12.09 13.46
N LYS A 106 -13.03 -11.38 13.69
CA LYS A 106 -12.37 -10.60 12.64
C LYS A 106 -11.24 -11.42 12.05
N ILE A 107 -11.38 -11.80 10.79
CA ILE A 107 -10.38 -12.53 10.03
C ILE A 107 -9.39 -11.50 9.50
N GLY A 108 -8.44 -11.13 10.35
CA GLY A 108 -7.37 -10.21 9.98
C GLY A 108 -6.47 -10.85 8.92
N MET A 109 -6.15 -10.09 7.89
CA MET A 109 -4.95 -10.39 7.10
C MET A 109 -3.74 -10.02 7.96
N THR A 110 -2.75 -10.89 8.08
CA THR A 110 -1.36 -10.45 8.20
C THR A 110 -1.01 -9.81 6.87
N ILE A 111 -1.40 -8.54 6.71
CA ILE A 111 -0.99 -7.75 5.57
C ILE A 111 0.52 -7.58 5.77
N ASP A 112 1.32 -8.20 4.92
CA ASP A 112 2.69 -7.72 4.68
C ASP A 112 2.54 -6.31 4.12
N ASN A 113 2.44 -5.34 5.03
CA ASN A 113 2.33 -3.91 4.72
C ASN A 113 3.63 -3.39 4.07
N SER A 114 4.60 -4.23 3.72
CA SER A 114 5.87 -3.83 3.12
C SER A 114 5.64 -3.00 1.86
N GLN A 115 4.81 -3.47 0.93
CA GLN A 115 4.56 -2.78 -0.33
C GLN A 115 3.76 -1.47 -0.17
N GLU A 116 2.70 -1.45 0.66
CA GLU A 116 1.95 -0.19 0.90
C GLU A 116 2.77 0.84 1.68
N ASN A 117 3.60 0.38 2.63
CA ASN A 117 4.53 1.25 3.36
C ASN A 117 5.60 1.82 2.44
N GLU A 118 6.13 1.02 1.49
CA GLU A 118 7.10 1.48 0.51
C GLU A 118 6.52 2.54 -0.41
N ILE A 119 5.31 2.34 -0.95
CA ILE A 119 4.63 3.34 -1.78
C ILE A 119 4.42 4.64 -1.00
N THR A 120 3.99 4.54 0.26
CA THR A 120 3.76 5.71 1.11
C THR A 120 5.07 6.43 1.42
N ARG A 121 6.15 5.70 1.71
CA ARG A 121 7.49 6.28 1.95
C ARG A 121 8.02 6.99 0.71
N GLN A 122 7.91 6.36 -0.47
CA GLN A 122 8.32 6.97 -1.73
C GLN A 122 7.55 8.25 -2.03
N ALA A 123 6.23 8.27 -1.77
CA ALA A 123 5.41 9.46 -1.95
C ALA A 123 5.87 10.62 -1.02
N VAL A 124 6.17 10.31 0.25
CA VAL A 124 6.69 11.29 1.21
C VAL A 124 8.07 11.82 0.77
N ASP A 125 8.95 10.95 0.31
CA ASP A 125 10.29 11.35 -0.15
C ASP A 125 10.24 12.22 -1.41
N ASN A 126 9.29 11.95 -2.31
CA ASN A 126 9.03 12.81 -3.47
C ASN A 126 8.49 14.19 -3.06
N ASP A 127 7.56 14.25 -2.10
CA ASP A 127 7.05 15.52 -1.56
C ASP A 127 8.16 16.35 -0.91
N ARG A 128 9.04 15.71 -0.13
CA ARG A 128 10.22 16.36 0.46
C ARG A 128 11.17 16.92 -0.60
N LYS A 129 11.43 16.18 -1.69
CA LYS A 129 12.28 16.66 -2.79
C LYS A 129 11.69 17.90 -3.47
N LEU A 130 10.38 17.87 -3.78
CA LEU A 130 9.68 19.00 -4.39
C LEU A 130 9.66 20.22 -3.46
N PHE A 131 9.46 19.99 -2.16
CA PHE A 131 9.52 21.05 -1.15
C PHE A 131 10.90 21.72 -1.12
N LEU A 132 11.99 20.94 -1.10
CA LEU A 132 13.35 21.51 -1.12
C LEU A 132 13.61 22.33 -2.38
N GLN A 133 13.20 21.84 -3.55
CA GLN A 133 13.32 22.59 -4.80
C GLN A 133 12.59 23.94 -4.72
N ALA A 134 11.36 23.95 -4.20
CA ALA A 134 10.57 25.17 -4.04
C ALA A 134 11.21 26.18 -3.06
N VAL A 135 11.79 25.69 -1.96
CA VAL A 135 12.51 26.55 -0.99
C VAL A 135 13.75 27.17 -1.63
N ILE A 136 14.56 26.38 -2.34
CA ILE A 136 15.76 26.87 -3.01
C ILE A 136 15.41 27.95 -4.04
N VAL A 137 14.42 27.70 -4.90
CA VAL A 137 13.96 28.67 -5.91
C VAL A 137 13.47 29.95 -5.24
N ARG A 138 12.74 29.86 -4.12
CA ARG A 138 12.26 31.04 -3.37
C ARG A 138 13.41 31.89 -2.83
N ILE A 139 14.43 31.26 -2.24
CA ILE A 139 15.63 31.95 -1.72
C ILE A 139 16.38 32.62 -2.87
N MET A 140 16.70 31.85 -3.92
CA MET A 140 17.48 32.30 -5.07
C MET A 140 16.79 33.42 -5.85
N LYS A 141 15.46 33.36 -6.01
CA LYS A 141 14.69 34.42 -6.67
C LYS A 141 14.79 35.77 -5.94
N SER A 142 14.89 35.75 -4.61
CA SER A 142 15.04 36.94 -3.76
C SER A 142 16.48 37.46 -3.72
N LYS A 143 17.45 36.57 -3.51
CA LYS A 143 18.87 36.93 -3.34
C LYS A 143 19.62 37.17 -4.65
N LYS A 144 19.12 36.64 -5.78
CA LYS A 144 19.72 36.65 -7.13
C LYS A 144 21.04 35.88 -7.25
N GLU A 145 21.94 36.02 -6.29
CA GLU A 145 23.20 35.29 -6.21
C GLU A 145 23.47 34.89 -4.75
N LEU A 146 23.96 33.68 -4.52
CA LEU A 146 24.24 33.19 -3.17
C LEU A 146 25.36 32.14 -3.14
N GLN A 147 26.20 32.21 -2.10
CA GLN A 147 27.25 31.22 -1.87
C GLN A 147 26.66 29.88 -1.40
N HIS A 148 27.25 28.76 -1.82
CA HIS A 148 26.82 27.39 -1.51
C HIS A 148 26.55 27.15 -0.02
N THR A 149 27.51 27.50 0.84
CA THR A 149 27.41 27.30 2.29
C THR A 149 26.28 28.11 2.90
N ILE A 150 26.02 29.31 2.39
CA ILE A 150 24.94 30.19 2.86
C ILE A 150 23.59 29.65 2.39
N LEU A 151 23.49 29.23 1.12
CA LEU A 151 22.28 28.62 0.57
C LEU A 151 21.86 27.38 1.37
N ILE A 152 22.79 26.47 1.68
CA ILE A 152 22.49 25.28 2.49
C ILE A 152 21.94 25.67 3.87
N LYS A 153 22.54 26.64 4.54
CA LYS A 153 22.08 27.11 5.86
C LYS A 153 20.68 27.70 5.79
N GLU A 154 20.40 28.55 4.81
CA GLU A 154 19.06 29.14 4.64
C GLU A 154 18.00 28.09 4.32
N VAL A 155 18.32 27.09 3.50
CA VAL A 155 17.39 25.98 3.18
C VAL A 155 17.07 25.16 4.41
N ILE A 156 18.06 24.82 5.25
CA ILE A 156 17.83 24.10 6.51
C ILE A 156 16.92 24.91 7.44
N GLU A 157 17.21 26.20 7.59
CA GLU A 157 16.46 27.09 8.47
C GLU A 157 15.00 27.27 8.03
N GLN A 158 14.72 27.37 6.73
CA GLN A 158 13.35 27.45 6.22
C GLN A 158 12.61 26.10 6.23
N SER A 159 13.34 24.99 6.21
CA SER A 159 12.73 23.64 6.15
C SER A 159 12.39 23.08 7.53
N LYS A 160 13.06 23.55 8.60
CA LYS A 160 12.98 22.96 9.96
C LYS A 160 11.57 22.81 10.53
N ASN A 161 10.65 23.71 10.17
CA ASN A 161 9.26 23.66 10.63
C ASN A 161 8.47 22.47 10.04
N ARG A 162 8.94 21.88 8.94
CA ARG A 162 8.29 20.76 8.26
C ARG A 162 9.08 19.46 8.44
N PHE A 163 10.41 19.50 8.24
CA PHE A 163 11.32 18.38 8.47
C PHE A 163 12.76 18.89 8.52
N VAL A 164 13.67 18.05 9.03
CA VAL A 164 15.11 18.35 9.01
C VAL A 164 15.72 17.70 7.76
N PRO A 165 16.09 18.47 6.72
CA PRO A 165 16.68 17.91 5.51
C PRO A 165 18.13 17.48 5.73
N TYR A 166 18.51 16.37 5.09
CA TYR A 166 19.90 15.94 5.00
C TYR A 166 20.64 16.75 3.92
N ILE A 167 21.89 17.14 4.19
CA ILE A 167 22.71 17.92 3.25
C ILE A 167 22.80 17.28 1.85
N PRO A 168 22.98 15.96 1.69
CA PRO A 168 22.99 15.33 0.36
C PRO A 168 21.70 15.54 -0.43
N ALA A 169 20.54 15.57 0.23
CA ALA A 169 19.26 15.80 -0.43
C ALA A 169 19.14 17.25 -0.95
N ILE A 170 19.67 18.21 -0.20
CA ILE A 170 19.74 19.62 -0.64
C ILE A 170 20.67 19.74 -1.85
N LYS A 171 21.85 19.11 -1.80
CA LYS A 171 22.79 19.10 -2.94
C LYS A 171 22.14 18.50 -4.19
N GLN A 172 21.47 17.36 -4.05
CA GLN A 172 20.75 16.73 -5.17
C GLN A 172 19.65 17.64 -5.73
N ALA A 173 18.92 18.37 -4.87
CA ALA A 173 17.90 19.32 -5.32
C ALA A 173 18.52 20.52 -6.06
N ILE A 174 19.71 20.98 -5.66
CA ILE A 174 20.46 22.03 -6.38
C ILE A 174 20.85 21.55 -7.78
N GLU A 175 21.44 20.35 -7.92
CA GLU A 175 21.78 19.79 -9.24
C GLU A 175 20.55 19.70 -10.15
N GLN A 176 19.44 19.19 -9.63
CA GLN A 176 18.19 19.10 -10.39
C GLN A 176 17.63 20.47 -10.81
N LEU A 177 17.88 21.53 -10.05
CA LEU A 177 17.46 22.88 -10.41
C LEU A 177 18.40 23.53 -11.43
N ILE A 178 19.68 23.14 -11.45
CA ILE A 178 20.62 23.51 -12.52
C ILE A 178 20.20 22.85 -13.82
N ASP A 179 19.92 21.54 -13.79
CA ASP A 179 19.46 20.78 -14.98
C ASP A 179 18.17 21.36 -15.56
N LYS A 180 17.27 21.84 -14.69
CA LYS A 180 16.00 22.49 -15.06
C LYS A 180 16.15 23.98 -15.43
N GLN A 181 17.37 24.52 -15.43
CA GLN A 181 17.67 25.92 -15.78
C GLN A 181 16.96 26.96 -14.88
N TYR A 182 16.72 26.64 -13.60
CA TYR A 182 16.24 27.62 -12.61
C TYR A 182 17.39 28.39 -11.95
N ILE A 183 18.57 27.78 -11.86
CA ILE A 183 19.77 28.36 -11.27
C ILE A 183 20.98 27.93 -12.10
N GLU A 184 22.04 28.72 -12.11
CA GLU A 184 23.33 28.38 -12.73
C GLU A 184 24.47 28.47 -11.72
N ARG A 185 25.56 27.77 -12.01
CA ARG A 185 26.83 27.93 -11.30
C ARG A 185 27.63 29.03 -11.97
N VAL A 186 27.83 30.14 -11.26
CA VAL A 186 28.67 31.25 -11.73
C VAL A 186 30.14 30.95 -11.47
N ASN A 187 30.44 30.39 -10.30
CA ASN A 187 31.78 29.96 -9.86
C ASN A 187 31.66 28.67 -9.05
N ASN A 188 32.78 28.04 -8.67
CA ASN A 188 32.77 26.77 -7.89
C ASN A 188 31.94 26.83 -6.59
N ASP A 189 31.76 28.02 -6.01
CA ASP A 189 31.05 28.22 -4.74
C ASP A 189 29.80 29.10 -4.82
N TYR A 190 29.43 29.62 -5.98
CA TYR A 190 28.33 30.58 -6.14
C TYR A 190 27.28 30.10 -7.14
N TYR A 191 26.02 30.29 -6.75
CA TYR A 191 24.87 30.05 -7.61
C TYR A 191 24.20 31.38 -7.95
N ALA A 192 23.69 31.51 -9.18
CA ALA A 192 22.83 32.61 -9.60
C ALA A 192 21.47 32.09 -10.05
N TYR A 193 20.43 32.91 -9.86
CA TYR A 193 19.07 32.62 -10.31
C TYR A 193 18.89 32.99 -11.78
N ILE A 194 18.42 32.05 -12.59
CA ILE A 194 18.11 32.28 -14.00
C ILE A 194 16.63 32.70 -14.09
N ALA A 195 16.40 33.87 -14.69
CA ALA A 195 15.07 34.48 -14.82
C ALA A 195 14.25 33.85 -15.96
#